data_AF-A0A8T1UZH6-F1
#
_entry.id   AF-A0A8T1UZH6-F1
#
_cell.length_a   1.000
_cell.length_b   1.000
_cell.length_c   1.000
_cell.angle_alpha   90.00
_cell.angle_beta   90.00
_cell.angle_gamma   90.00
#
_symmetry.space_group_name_H-M   'P 1'
#
loop_
_entity.id
_entity.type
_entity.pdbx_description
1 polymer ?
#
loop_
_entity_poly.entity_id
_entity_poly.type
_entity_poly.pdbx_seq_one_letter_code
_entity_poly.pdbx_strand_id
1 'polypeptide(L)'
;MPIELVDDDYCDCQDGSDEPNTSACSHVLLNSETPPFGREFSCKADDKMVSLASVDDGVCDCCDGSDERDGLCPDTCAAEWKRRLQTLQERLDVVQRGQRRRTRYLTGAVDKVQQLKEDFERLAEAYQAGQRAFEDLQRQAQHNPELRGQLEQSYNVLRRVQYITYVQSRVVEPSTFSDAAWKPAFVELVGQCFTYTVDEKELKGGTPNVIPRKYDMVLCPFQNVSQTEPLYPKWTKAERQTKVGDKAADENEEDTEVPRPIGLGIWNEWQESIGFARVQSYNHGEPCANGQERHTRVELSCGDQNRVVSVEEREMCQYEIRFETPAACTRAEEGALQDDISRVKTFPKKENVGGQPEGHEEL
;
A
#
# COMPACT_ATOMS: atom_id res chain seq x y z
N MET A 1 -17.35 8.51 41.47
CA MET A 1 -16.25 9.30 42.05
C MET A 1 -16.79 10.69 42.41
N PRO A 2 -16.32 11.33 43.49
CA PRO A 2 -16.53 12.75 43.74
C PRO A 2 -16.04 13.61 42.56
N ILE A 3 -16.67 14.77 42.32
CA ILE A 3 -16.31 15.68 41.21
C ILE A 3 -14.94 16.33 41.43
N GLU A 4 -14.51 16.46 42.68
CA GLU A 4 -13.22 17.07 43.05
C GLU A 4 -12.00 16.22 42.69
N LEU A 5 -12.22 14.94 42.33
CA LEU A 5 -11.20 13.96 41.95
C LEU A 5 -11.28 13.67 40.44
N VAL A 6 -11.89 14.57 39.68
CA VAL A 6 -11.99 14.47 38.22
C VAL A 6 -11.26 15.67 37.64
N ASP A 7 -10.33 15.41 36.72
CA ASP A 7 -9.44 16.41 36.14
C ASP A 7 -8.63 17.18 37.20
N ASP A 8 -8.12 16.49 38.24
CA ASP A 8 -7.41 17.10 39.39
C ASP A 8 -5.88 16.91 39.33
N ASP A 9 -5.36 16.53 38.16
CA ASP A 9 -3.94 16.21 37.90
C ASP A 9 -3.44 15.00 38.71
N TYR A 10 -4.34 14.12 39.17
CA TYR A 10 -3.99 12.93 39.91
C TYR A 10 -4.78 11.70 39.44
N CYS A 11 -4.04 10.67 39.02
CA CYS A 11 -4.66 9.43 38.55
C CYS A 11 -5.10 8.53 39.73
N ASP A 12 -6.30 8.76 40.22
CA ASP A 12 -7.00 7.98 41.25
C ASP A 12 -7.55 6.64 40.72
N CYS A 13 -8.05 6.64 39.49
CA CYS A 13 -8.65 5.46 38.91
C CYS A 13 -7.59 4.54 38.30
N GLN A 14 -7.67 3.23 38.59
CA GLN A 14 -6.82 2.22 37.94
C GLN A 14 -7.04 2.16 36.43
N ASP A 15 -8.28 2.44 36.04
CA ASP A 15 -8.65 2.61 34.67
C ASP A 15 -8.56 4.08 34.28
N GLY A 16 -7.84 5.00 34.93
CA GLY A 16 -7.64 6.40 34.49
C GLY A 16 -8.82 7.13 33.83
N SER A 17 -10.05 6.90 34.29
CA SER A 17 -11.30 7.46 33.74
C SER A 17 -11.68 8.81 34.36
N ASP A 18 -10.93 9.20 35.38
CA ASP A 18 -10.96 10.40 36.19
C ASP A 18 -10.20 11.58 35.58
N GLU A 19 -9.25 11.34 34.68
CA GLU A 19 -8.41 12.39 34.08
C GLU A 19 -8.58 12.47 32.55
N PRO A 20 -9.78 12.75 32.03
CA PRO A 20 -10.00 12.91 30.58
C PRO A 20 -9.37 14.19 29.99
N ASN A 21 -9.12 15.22 30.80
CA ASN A 21 -8.62 16.52 30.35
C ASN A 21 -7.21 16.86 30.87
N THR A 22 -6.52 15.92 31.54
CA THR A 22 -5.14 16.11 32.01
C THR A 22 -4.23 14.96 31.57
N SER A 23 -2.92 15.13 31.74
CA SER A 23 -1.93 14.10 31.43
C SER A 23 -1.66 13.13 32.59
N ALA A 24 -2.35 13.26 33.73
CA ALA A 24 -2.05 12.50 34.95
C ALA A 24 -2.18 10.97 34.79
N CYS A 25 -3.14 10.52 33.98
CA CYS A 25 -3.33 9.10 33.67
C CYS A 25 -2.61 8.61 32.39
N SER A 26 -1.71 9.41 31.80
CA SER A 26 -0.93 9.01 30.61
C SER A 26 -0.13 7.71 30.82
N HIS A 27 0.35 7.44 32.04
CA HIS A 27 1.09 6.23 32.37
C HIS A 27 0.24 4.93 32.32
N VAL A 28 -1.09 5.05 32.48
CA VAL A 28 -2.03 3.92 32.40
C VAL A 28 -2.12 3.41 30.94
N LEU A 29 -1.88 4.29 29.96
CA LEU A 29 -1.82 3.92 28.54
C LEU A 29 -0.61 3.02 28.22
N LEU A 30 0.48 3.13 28.99
CA LEU A 30 1.73 2.40 28.74
C LEU A 30 1.80 1.04 29.46
N ASN A 31 1.14 0.91 30.62
CA ASN A 31 1.30 -0.25 31.51
C ASN A 31 0.19 -1.31 31.43
N SER A 32 -0.86 -1.06 30.64
CA SER A 32 -1.97 -2.01 30.52
C SER A 32 -1.72 -3.04 29.41
N GLU A 33 -1.92 -4.33 29.70
CA GLU A 33 -1.87 -5.42 28.71
C GLU A 33 -2.98 -5.28 27.65
N THR A 34 -4.07 -4.59 28.00
CA THR A 34 -5.11 -4.10 27.10
C THR A 34 -5.25 -2.61 27.36
N PRO A 35 -4.43 -1.74 26.74
CA PRO A 35 -4.58 -0.30 26.91
C PRO A 35 -6.04 0.05 26.60
N PRO A 36 -6.68 0.89 27.41
CA PRO A 36 -8.01 1.39 27.10
C PRO A 36 -7.88 2.23 25.82
N PHE A 37 -8.01 1.56 24.68
CA PHE A 37 -7.98 2.18 23.36
C PHE A 37 -9.08 3.24 23.33
N GLY A 38 -8.71 4.51 23.09
CA GLY A 38 -9.66 5.62 22.97
C GLY A 38 -9.68 6.63 24.13
N ARG A 39 -8.64 6.71 24.96
CA ARG A 39 -8.45 7.89 25.83
C ARG A 39 -7.54 8.89 25.18
N GLU A 40 -8.16 9.78 24.44
CA GLU A 40 -7.53 10.87 23.72
C GLU A 40 -8.19 12.16 24.19
N PHE A 41 -7.39 13.22 24.33
CA PHE A 41 -7.88 14.55 24.63
C PHE A 41 -8.53 15.13 23.36
N SER A 42 -9.75 15.65 23.49
CA SER A 42 -10.45 16.28 22.36
C SER A 42 -10.13 17.77 22.35
N CYS A 43 -9.49 18.23 21.28
CA CYS A 43 -9.31 19.65 21.05
C CYS A 43 -10.68 20.36 21.01
N LYS A 44 -10.77 21.56 21.57
CA LYS A 44 -12.06 22.24 21.78
C LYS A 44 -12.60 22.85 20.48
N ALA A 45 -11.74 23.39 19.62
CA ALA A 45 -12.14 24.06 18.39
C ALA A 45 -12.41 23.10 17.21
N ASP A 46 -11.87 21.88 17.20
CA ASP A 46 -12.03 20.93 16.09
C ASP A 46 -12.34 19.49 16.55
N ASP A 47 -12.27 18.52 15.65
CA ASP A 47 -12.47 17.10 15.92
C ASP A 47 -11.15 16.32 16.10
N LYS A 48 -10.04 17.03 16.29
CA LYS A 48 -8.73 16.40 16.49
C LYS A 48 -8.68 15.82 17.90
N MET A 49 -8.23 14.58 17.96
CA MET A 49 -7.97 13.87 19.20
C MET A 49 -6.46 13.67 19.32
N VAL A 50 -5.92 13.97 20.49
CA VAL A 50 -4.48 13.90 20.79
C VAL A 50 -4.24 12.96 21.97
N SER A 51 -3.01 12.43 22.08
CA SER A 51 -2.67 11.56 23.21
C SER A 51 -2.80 12.33 24.54
N LEU A 52 -3.21 11.68 25.63
CA LEU A 52 -3.13 12.30 26.96
C LEU A 52 -1.69 12.68 27.33
N ALA A 53 -0.69 12.02 26.72
CA ALA A 53 0.72 12.38 26.91
C ALA A 53 1.11 13.70 26.21
N SER A 54 0.29 14.18 25.28
CA SER A 54 0.47 15.46 24.58
C SER A 54 -0.15 16.64 25.34
N VAL A 55 -0.90 16.40 26.43
CA VAL A 55 -1.53 17.47 27.20
C VAL A 55 -0.51 18.08 28.15
N ASP A 56 -0.33 19.40 28.09
CA ASP A 56 0.62 20.15 28.92
C ASP A 56 2.10 19.70 28.75
N ASP A 57 2.48 19.25 27.54
CA ASP A 57 3.84 18.76 27.21
C ASP A 57 4.75 19.85 26.61
N GLY A 58 4.21 21.05 26.37
CA GLY A 58 4.88 22.21 25.81
C GLY A 58 4.90 22.25 24.27
N VAL A 59 4.18 21.34 23.61
CA VAL A 59 4.01 21.28 22.15
C VAL A 59 2.54 21.54 21.81
N CYS A 60 2.28 22.56 20.99
CA CYS A 60 0.93 22.86 20.53
C CYS A 60 0.44 21.83 19.51
N ASP A 61 -0.30 20.83 19.98
CA ASP A 61 -0.96 19.83 19.18
C ASP A 61 -2.38 20.27 18.79
N CYS A 62 -3.14 20.96 19.65
CA CYS A 62 -4.44 21.50 19.25
C CYS A 62 -4.28 22.86 18.54
N CYS A 63 -5.04 23.10 17.48
CA CYS A 63 -4.93 24.34 16.70
C CYS A 63 -5.33 25.59 17.50
N ASP A 64 -6.17 25.42 18.52
CA ASP A 64 -6.64 26.46 19.44
C ASP A 64 -5.80 26.53 20.71
N GLY A 65 -4.80 25.66 20.85
CA GLY A 65 -3.98 25.53 22.04
C GLY A 65 -4.71 24.98 23.27
N SER A 66 -5.85 24.29 23.10
CA SER A 66 -6.62 23.75 24.22
C SER A 66 -5.92 22.63 25.00
N ASP A 67 -4.88 22.06 24.42
CA ASP A 67 -3.99 21.06 25.02
C ASP A 67 -2.95 21.67 25.96
N GLU A 68 -2.75 22.98 25.91
CA GLU A 68 -1.73 23.70 26.69
C GLU A 68 -2.36 24.80 27.54
N ARG A 69 -1.61 25.28 28.53
CA ARG A 69 -2.07 26.41 29.36
C ARG A 69 -2.29 27.67 28.54
N ASP A 70 -3.34 28.40 28.93
CA ASP A 70 -3.74 29.66 28.29
C ASP A 70 -2.55 30.60 28.02
N GLY A 71 -2.35 30.94 26.73
CA GLY A 71 -1.35 31.92 26.29
C GLY A 71 0.00 31.35 25.86
N LEU A 72 0.22 30.03 25.93
CA LEU A 72 1.43 29.38 25.39
C LEU A 72 1.36 29.17 23.88
N CYS A 73 0.17 28.83 23.37
CA CYS A 73 -0.04 28.46 21.97
C CYS A 73 -0.76 29.56 21.16
N PRO A 74 -0.29 29.88 19.94
CA PRO A 74 -1.02 30.75 19.02
C PRO A 74 -2.16 30.00 18.33
N ASP A 75 -3.31 30.66 18.14
CA ASP A 75 -4.42 30.11 17.37
C ASP A 75 -4.08 30.00 15.88
N THR A 76 -4.04 28.77 15.38
CA THR A 76 -3.82 28.43 13.96
C THR A 76 -5.05 27.80 13.29
N CYS A 77 -6.18 27.69 14.00
CA CYS A 77 -7.35 26.90 13.57
C CYS A 77 -7.89 27.31 12.20
N ALA A 78 -8.06 28.61 11.96
CA ALA A 78 -8.57 29.10 10.68
C ALA A 78 -7.70 28.69 9.47
N ALA A 79 -6.37 28.65 9.65
CA ALA A 79 -5.44 28.24 8.60
C ALA A 79 -5.45 26.72 8.40
N GLU A 80 -5.51 25.96 9.49
CA GLU A 80 -5.53 24.50 9.47
C GLU A 80 -6.81 23.94 8.87
N TRP A 81 -7.98 24.45 9.27
CA TRP A 81 -9.26 24.03 8.68
C TRP A 81 -9.32 24.34 7.20
N LYS A 82 -8.78 25.49 6.77
CA LYS A 82 -8.70 25.84 5.34
C LYS A 82 -7.85 24.83 4.57
N ARG A 83 -6.68 24.45 5.10
CA ARG A 83 -5.80 23.43 4.50
C ARG A 83 -6.48 22.07 4.45
N ARG A 84 -7.05 21.62 5.57
CA ARG A 84 -7.78 20.34 5.67
C ARG A 84 -8.95 20.29 4.69
N LEU A 85 -9.74 21.36 4.61
CA LEU A 85 -10.85 21.47 3.66
C LEU A 85 -10.36 21.39 2.21
N GLN A 86 -9.25 22.06 1.89
CA GLN A 86 -8.64 22.00 0.55
C GLN A 86 -8.21 20.56 0.21
N THR A 87 -7.47 19.89 1.09
CA THR A 87 -7.03 18.50 0.89
C THR A 87 -8.20 17.54 0.70
N LEU A 88 -9.26 17.68 1.52
CA LEU A 88 -10.46 16.86 1.38
C LEU A 88 -11.19 17.11 0.05
N GLN A 89 -11.29 18.37 -0.39
CA GLN A 89 -11.89 18.71 -1.68
C GLN A 89 -11.09 18.16 -2.87
N GLU A 90 -9.77 18.27 -2.84
CA GLU A 90 -8.88 17.69 -3.84
C GLU A 90 -9.03 16.16 -3.90
N ARG A 91 -9.09 15.49 -2.74
CA ARG A 91 -9.33 14.05 -2.66
C ARG A 91 -10.70 13.67 -3.21
N LEU A 92 -11.75 14.40 -2.85
CA LEU A 92 -13.12 14.16 -3.34
C LEU A 92 -13.19 14.25 -4.86
N ASP A 93 -12.56 15.26 -5.45
CA ASP A 93 -12.53 15.45 -6.91
C ASP A 93 -11.82 14.29 -7.63
N VAL A 94 -10.68 13.80 -7.09
CA VAL A 94 -10.02 12.59 -7.58
C VAL A 94 -10.95 11.37 -7.51
N VAL A 95 -11.63 11.16 -6.37
CA VAL A 95 -12.56 10.03 -6.18
C VAL A 95 -13.73 10.10 -7.16
N GLN A 96 -14.30 11.29 -7.38
CA GLN A 96 -15.40 11.50 -8.34
C GLN A 96 -14.96 11.22 -9.78
N ARG A 97 -13.77 11.69 -10.18
CA ARG A 97 -13.21 11.35 -11.51
C ARG A 97 -12.92 9.85 -11.63
N GLY A 98 -12.36 9.24 -10.59
CA GLY A 98 -12.10 7.82 -10.49
C GLY A 98 -13.38 6.99 -10.66
N GLN A 99 -14.47 7.34 -10.00
CA GLN A 99 -15.77 6.67 -10.14
C GLN A 99 -16.35 6.76 -11.56
N ARG A 100 -16.20 7.91 -12.24
CA ARG A 100 -16.61 8.03 -13.65
C ARG A 100 -15.83 7.06 -14.54
N ARG A 101 -14.53 6.88 -14.29
CA ARG A 101 -13.68 5.91 -15.01
C ARG A 101 -14.01 4.46 -14.62
N ARG A 102 -14.25 4.18 -13.34
CA ARG A 102 -14.71 2.87 -12.84
C ARG A 102 -15.95 2.38 -13.58
N THR A 103 -16.91 3.27 -13.80
CA THR A 103 -18.15 2.93 -14.51
C THR A 103 -17.82 2.42 -15.92
N ARG A 104 -16.81 2.98 -16.59
CA ARG A 104 -16.34 2.49 -17.89
C ARG A 104 -15.65 1.13 -17.78
N TYR A 105 -14.89 0.88 -16.71
CA TYR A 105 -14.25 -0.43 -16.49
C TYR A 105 -15.28 -1.53 -16.29
N LEU A 106 -16.41 -1.22 -15.64
CA LEU A 106 -17.51 -2.16 -15.49
C LEU A 106 -18.22 -2.45 -16.83
N THR A 107 -18.25 -1.49 -17.76
CA THR A 107 -18.79 -1.68 -19.11
C THR A 107 -17.89 -2.65 -19.90
N GLY A 108 -18.27 -3.93 -19.94
CA GLY A 108 -17.51 -4.99 -20.61
C GLY A 108 -16.61 -5.82 -19.69
N ALA A 109 -16.62 -5.57 -18.37
CA ALA A 109 -15.87 -6.38 -17.41
C ALA A 109 -16.31 -7.85 -17.45
N VAL A 110 -17.61 -8.10 -17.52
CA VAL A 110 -18.18 -9.46 -17.56
C VAL A 110 -17.70 -10.20 -18.82
N ASP A 111 -17.74 -9.54 -19.98
CA ASP A 111 -17.30 -10.12 -21.25
C ASP A 111 -15.79 -10.42 -21.22
N LYS A 112 -14.97 -9.53 -20.65
CA LYS A 112 -13.53 -9.76 -20.46
C LYS A 112 -13.26 -10.94 -19.54
N VAL A 113 -13.96 -11.06 -18.41
CA VAL A 113 -13.81 -12.20 -17.49
C VAL A 113 -14.19 -13.50 -18.19
N GLN A 114 -15.22 -13.48 -19.04
CA GLN A 114 -15.62 -14.65 -19.82
C GLN A 114 -14.57 -15.02 -20.87
N GLN A 115 -14.03 -14.03 -21.60
CA GLN A 115 -12.94 -14.24 -22.56
C GLN A 115 -11.69 -14.84 -21.89
N LEU A 116 -11.31 -14.35 -20.70
CA LEU A 116 -10.18 -14.90 -19.95
C LEU A 116 -10.38 -16.39 -19.61
N LYS A 117 -11.61 -16.79 -19.26
CA LYS A 117 -11.94 -18.21 -19.02
C LYS A 117 -11.77 -19.05 -20.29
N GLU A 118 -12.29 -18.57 -21.43
CA GLU A 118 -12.17 -19.26 -22.71
C GLU A 118 -10.72 -19.33 -23.23
N ASP A 119 -9.92 -18.28 -22.99
CA ASP A 119 -8.48 -18.27 -23.26
C ASP A 119 -7.73 -19.28 -22.39
N PHE A 120 -8.09 -19.36 -21.10
CA PHE A 120 -7.50 -20.32 -20.18
C PHE A 120 -7.83 -21.77 -20.55
N GLU A 121 -9.07 -22.06 -20.95
CA GLU A 121 -9.47 -23.39 -21.42
C GLU A 121 -8.62 -23.84 -22.62
N ARG A 122 -8.44 -22.95 -23.61
CA ARG A 122 -7.55 -23.21 -24.76
C ARG A 122 -6.10 -23.42 -24.34
N LEU A 123 -5.59 -22.63 -23.41
CA LEU A 123 -4.23 -22.78 -22.88
C LEU A 123 -4.06 -24.11 -22.13
N ALA A 124 -5.05 -24.51 -21.33
CA ALA A 124 -5.05 -25.75 -20.58
C ALA A 124 -5.03 -26.96 -21.53
N GLU A 125 -5.85 -26.95 -22.59
CA GLU A 125 -5.83 -27.97 -23.63
C GLU A 125 -4.46 -28.07 -24.34
N ALA A 126 -3.88 -26.93 -24.72
CA ALA A 126 -2.57 -26.88 -25.34
C ALA A 126 -1.46 -27.40 -24.41
N TYR A 127 -1.53 -27.08 -23.12
CA TYR A 127 -0.60 -27.58 -22.11
C TYR A 127 -0.71 -29.11 -21.97
N GLN A 128 -1.92 -29.66 -21.90
CA GLN A 128 -2.16 -31.10 -21.83
C GLN A 128 -1.70 -31.84 -23.09
N ALA A 129 -1.83 -31.23 -24.27
CA ALA A 129 -1.29 -31.78 -25.52
C ALA A 129 0.25 -31.75 -25.51
N GLY A 130 0.85 -30.65 -25.04
CA GLY A 130 2.29 -30.51 -24.89
C GLY A 130 2.91 -31.51 -23.91
N GLN A 131 2.23 -31.80 -22.79
CA GLN A 131 2.64 -32.84 -21.83
C GLN A 131 2.71 -34.22 -22.50
N ARG A 132 1.66 -34.61 -23.24
CA ARG A 132 1.64 -35.89 -23.98
C ARG A 132 2.77 -35.98 -25.01
N ALA A 133 3.00 -34.91 -25.77
CA ALA A 133 4.09 -34.87 -26.75
C ALA A 133 5.48 -34.98 -26.08
N PHE A 134 5.66 -34.37 -24.90
CA PHE A 134 6.90 -34.48 -24.14
C PHE A 134 7.14 -35.91 -23.64
N GLU A 135 6.12 -36.59 -23.13
CA GLU A 135 6.21 -37.99 -22.70
C GLU A 135 6.59 -38.92 -23.87
N ASP A 136 6.02 -38.72 -25.05
CA ASP A 136 6.36 -39.48 -26.25
C ASP A 136 7.81 -39.22 -26.68
N LEU A 137 8.26 -37.96 -26.67
CA LEU A 137 9.65 -37.59 -26.96
C LEU A 137 10.62 -38.20 -25.95
N GLN A 138 10.25 -38.24 -24.67
CA GLN A 138 11.05 -38.85 -23.62
C GLN A 138 11.25 -40.36 -23.87
N ARG A 139 10.19 -41.07 -24.29
CA ARG A 139 10.29 -42.50 -24.68
C ARG A 139 11.20 -42.71 -25.87
N GLN A 140 11.12 -41.85 -26.89
CA GLN A 140 12.00 -41.93 -28.07
C GLN A 140 13.46 -41.64 -27.70
N ALA A 141 13.71 -40.66 -26.84
CA ALA A 141 15.04 -40.27 -26.38
C ALA A 141 15.74 -41.35 -25.54
N GLN A 142 15.00 -42.28 -24.91
CA GLN A 142 15.60 -43.44 -24.23
C GLN A 142 16.33 -44.36 -25.22
N HIS A 143 15.86 -44.44 -26.46
CA HIS A 143 16.43 -45.29 -27.50
C HIS A 143 17.31 -44.51 -28.50
N ASN A 144 17.21 -43.19 -28.54
CA ASN A 144 18.01 -42.33 -29.44
C ASN A 144 18.71 -41.18 -28.67
N PRO A 145 20.03 -41.28 -28.41
CA PRO A 145 20.81 -40.25 -27.73
C PRO A 145 20.85 -38.89 -28.44
N GLU A 146 20.62 -38.84 -29.75
CA GLU A 146 20.64 -37.60 -30.54
C GLU A 146 19.47 -36.67 -30.17
N LEU A 147 18.39 -37.21 -29.60
CA LEU A 147 17.20 -36.45 -29.19
C LEU A 147 17.36 -35.70 -27.85
N ARG A 148 18.52 -35.82 -27.17
CA ARG A 148 18.75 -35.16 -25.87
C ARG A 148 18.56 -33.63 -25.93
N GLY A 149 19.07 -32.98 -26.96
CA GLY A 149 18.92 -31.54 -27.13
C GLY A 149 17.47 -31.12 -27.36
N GLN A 150 16.71 -31.90 -28.14
CA GLN A 150 15.28 -31.66 -28.36
C GLN A 150 14.47 -31.86 -27.08
N LEU A 151 14.82 -32.87 -26.27
CA LEU A 151 14.18 -33.13 -24.99
C LEU A 151 14.39 -31.97 -24.01
N GLU A 152 15.60 -31.44 -23.92
CA GLU A 152 15.91 -30.27 -23.08
C GLU A 152 15.14 -29.02 -23.53
N GLN A 153 15.09 -28.75 -24.84
CA GLN A 153 14.28 -27.65 -25.39
C GLN A 153 12.79 -27.82 -25.08
N SER A 154 12.26 -29.02 -25.28
CA SER A 154 10.85 -29.34 -24.99
C SER A 154 10.53 -29.18 -23.50
N TYR A 155 11.43 -29.61 -22.61
CA TYR A 155 11.31 -29.41 -21.16
C TYR A 155 11.25 -27.92 -20.79
N ASN A 156 12.14 -27.10 -21.33
CA ASN A 156 12.17 -25.65 -21.07
C ASN A 156 10.88 -24.96 -21.55
N VAL A 157 10.37 -25.35 -22.72
CA VAL A 157 9.07 -24.86 -23.23
C VAL A 157 7.94 -25.28 -22.30
N LEU A 158 7.88 -26.56 -21.92
CA LEU A 158 6.82 -27.10 -21.07
C LEU A 158 6.79 -26.42 -19.70
N ARG A 159 7.96 -26.19 -19.10
CA ARG A 159 8.10 -25.48 -17.82
C ARG A 159 7.58 -24.03 -17.91
N ARG A 160 7.84 -23.34 -19.03
CA ARG A 160 7.34 -21.98 -19.25
C ARG A 160 5.82 -21.95 -19.41
N VAL A 161 5.25 -22.90 -20.17
CA VAL A 161 3.80 -23.02 -20.33
C VAL A 161 3.14 -23.38 -19.00
N GLN A 162 3.71 -24.31 -18.23
CA GLN A 162 3.22 -24.68 -16.90
C GLN A 162 3.10 -23.46 -15.98
N TYR A 163 4.13 -22.61 -15.94
CA TYR A 163 4.10 -21.37 -15.18
C TYR A 163 2.95 -20.46 -15.61
N ILE A 164 2.80 -20.22 -16.92
CA ILE A 164 1.72 -19.35 -17.44
C ILE A 164 0.35 -19.95 -17.10
N THR A 165 0.16 -21.25 -17.28
CA THR A 165 -1.09 -21.95 -16.95
C THR A 165 -1.42 -21.84 -15.46
N TYR A 166 -0.43 -21.98 -14.58
CA TYR A 166 -0.61 -21.83 -13.13
C TYR A 166 -1.04 -20.40 -12.74
N VAL A 167 -0.43 -19.38 -13.34
CA VAL A 167 -0.84 -17.99 -13.08
C VAL A 167 -2.27 -17.77 -13.60
N GLN A 168 -2.54 -18.16 -14.85
CA GLN A 168 -3.84 -17.96 -15.47
C GLN A 168 -4.96 -18.74 -14.75
N SER A 169 -4.68 -19.92 -14.20
CA SER A 169 -5.69 -20.68 -13.45
C SER A 169 -6.21 -19.88 -12.25
N ARG A 170 -5.34 -19.13 -11.56
CA ARG A 170 -5.72 -18.26 -10.44
C ARG A 170 -6.50 -17.03 -10.90
N VAL A 171 -6.14 -16.47 -12.05
CA VAL A 171 -6.85 -15.31 -12.63
C VAL A 171 -8.31 -15.65 -12.95
N VAL A 172 -8.57 -16.87 -13.45
CA VAL A 172 -9.92 -17.30 -13.84
C VAL A 172 -10.75 -17.87 -12.69
N GLU A 173 -10.18 -18.03 -11.49
CA GLU A 173 -10.94 -18.47 -10.32
C GLU A 173 -12.11 -17.52 -10.03
N PRO A 174 -13.28 -18.04 -9.62
CA PRO A 174 -14.41 -17.20 -9.26
C PRO A 174 -14.09 -16.19 -8.16
N SER A 175 -13.18 -16.55 -7.25
CA SER A 175 -12.65 -15.71 -6.16
C SER A 175 -11.92 -14.45 -6.66
N THR A 176 -11.44 -14.42 -7.90
CA THR A 176 -10.66 -13.28 -8.41
C THR A 176 -11.55 -12.15 -8.90
N PHE A 177 -12.61 -12.45 -9.65
CA PHE A 177 -13.47 -11.41 -10.26
C PHE A 177 -14.98 -11.58 -10.10
N SER A 178 -15.48 -12.75 -9.68
CA SER A 178 -16.91 -13.11 -9.85
C SER A 178 -17.70 -13.27 -8.54
N ASP A 179 -17.05 -13.62 -7.44
CA ASP A 179 -17.70 -13.92 -6.15
C ASP A 179 -18.18 -12.66 -5.38
N ALA A 180 -17.79 -11.45 -5.79
CA ALA A 180 -18.20 -10.20 -5.15
C ALA A 180 -18.41 -9.06 -6.15
N ALA A 181 -19.46 -8.27 -5.95
CA ALA A 181 -19.88 -7.20 -6.85
C ALA A 181 -18.84 -6.08 -7.08
N TRP A 182 -17.87 -5.92 -6.17
CA TRP A 182 -16.83 -4.90 -6.29
C TRP A 182 -15.64 -5.32 -7.15
N LYS A 183 -15.45 -6.63 -7.40
CA LYS A 183 -14.27 -7.20 -8.09
C LYS A 183 -14.25 -7.05 -9.63
N PRO A 184 -15.37 -7.10 -10.38
CA PRO A 184 -15.32 -7.08 -11.84
C PRO A 184 -14.57 -5.87 -12.43
N ALA A 185 -14.63 -4.71 -11.79
CA ALA A 185 -13.93 -3.50 -12.27
C ALA A 185 -12.41 -3.67 -12.37
N PHE A 186 -11.81 -4.61 -11.64
CA PHE A 186 -10.37 -4.82 -11.63
C PHE A 186 -9.86 -5.64 -12.81
N VAL A 187 -10.74 -6.32 -13.55
CA VAL A 187 -10.33 -7.10 -14.74
C VAL A 187 -9.64 -6.23 -15.80
N GLU A 188 -9.92 -4.93 -15.80
CA GLU A 188 -9.26 -3.97 -16.70
C GLU A 188 -7.73 -3.94 -16.51
N LEU A 189 -7.24 -4.25 -15.31
CA LEU A 189 -5.81 -4.25 -15.00
C LEU A 189 -5.08 -5.49 -15.54
N VAL A 190 -5.80 -6.55 -15.88
CA VAL A 190 -5.20 -7.80 -16.38
C VAL A 190 -4.48 -7.53 -17.69
N GLY A 191 -3.21 -7.94 -17.78
CA GLY A 191 -2.36 -7.76 -18.95
C GLY A 191 -1.70 -6.38 -19.06
N GLN A 192 -1.91 -5.50 -18.06
CA GLN A 192 -1.17 -4.23 -17.95
C GLN A 192 -0.05 -4.39 -16.93
N CYS A 193 1.09 -3.71 -17.16
CA CYS A 193 2.22 -3.70 -16.24
C CYS A 193 2.64 -2.26 -15.96
N PHE A 194 2.94 -1.98 -14.70
CA PHE A 194 3.28 -0.65 -14.21
C PHE A 194 4.66 -0.69 -13.58
N THR A 195 5.54 0.18 -14.06
CA THR A 195 6.91 0.32 -13.55
C THR A 195 6.99 1.52 -12.61
N TYR A 196 7.67 1.33 -11.48
CA TYR A 196 8.02 2.38 -10.54
C TYR A 196 9.51 2.30 -10.22
N THR A 197 10.23 3.39 -10.47
CA THR A 197 11.65 3.49 -10.14
C THR A 197 11.78 4.01 -8.72
N VAL A 198 12.36 3.20 -7.84
CA VAL A 198 12.61 3.52 -6.43
C VAL A 198 14.10 3.44 -6.15
N ASP A 199 14.62 4.34 -5.31
CA ASP A 199 16.00 4.23 -4.84
C ASP A 199 16.09 3.36 -3.58
N GLU A 200 17.28 2.81 -3.34
CA GLU A 200 17.49 1.87 -2.23
C GLU A 200 17.21 2.48 -0.85
N LYS A 201 17.40 3.80 -0.68
CA LYS A 201 17.15 4.47 0.59
C LYS A 201 15.65 4.61 0.83
N GLU A 202 14.90 4.99 -0.18
CA GLU A 202 13.43 5.03 -0.14
C GLU A 202 12.85 3.63 0.11
N LEU A 203 13.35 2.62 -0.60
CA LEU A 203 12.84 1.25 -0.52
C LEU A 203 13.07 0.60 0.86
N LYS A 204 14.29 0.71 1.40
CA LYS A 204 14.73 -0.04 2.60
C LYS A 204 14.91 0.83 3.85
N GLY A 205 14.67 2.14 3.74
CA GLY A 205 14.92 3.10 4.82
C GLY A 205 16.40 3.44 5.04
N GLY A 206 17.32 2.95 4.20
CA GLY A 206 18.76 3.24 4.31
C GLY A 206 19.63 2.36 3.41
N THR A 207 20.88 2.78 3.17
CA THR A 207 21.85 1.98 2.42
C THR A 207 23.29 2.23 2.88
N PRO A 208 24.14 1.20 2.93
CA PRO A 208 25.58 1.35 3.11
C PRO A 208 26.31 1.82 1.84
N ASN A 209 25.63 1.87 0.68
CA ASN A 209 26.21 2.32 -0.58
C ASN A 209 26.35 3.85 -0.62
N VAL A 210 27.42 4.33 -1.26
CA VAL A 210 27.64 5.78 -1.40
C VAL A 210 26.63 6.35 -2.39
N ILE A 211 26.50 5.70 -3.54
CA ILE A 211 25.45 5.97 -4.52
C ILE A 211 24.33 4.94 -4.29
N PRO A 212 23.10 5.37 -3.93
CA PRO A 212 21.99 4.43 -3.76
C PRO A 212 21.67 3.74 -5.08
N ARG A 213 21.44 2.42 -5.02
CA ARG A 213 20.96 1.65 -6.17
C ARG A 213 19.57 2.11 -6.55
N LYS A 214 19.25 2.02 -7.85
CA LYS A 214 17.89 2.26 -8.36
C LYS A 214 17.31 0.95 -8.86
N TYR A 215 16.10 0.67 -8.40
CA TYR A 215 15.35 -0.52 -8.75
C TYR A 215 14.11 -0.10 -9.53
N ASP A 216 13.85 -0.81 -10.62
CA ASP A 216 12.59 -0.71 -11.36
C ASP A 216 11.69 -1.84 -10.89
N MET A 217 10.71 -1.49 -10.06
CA MET A 217 9.67 -2.38 -9.57
C MET A 217 8.55 -2.46 -10.60
N VAL A 218 8.29 -3.66 -11.11
CA VAL A 218 7.26 -3.91 -12.13
C VAL A 218 6.14 -4.73 -11.50
N LEU A 219 4.98 -4.09 -11.37
CA LEU A 219 3.73 -4.72 -10.96
C LEU A 219 2.87 -5.01 -12.20
N CYS A 220 2.59 -6.28 -12.46
CA CYS A 220 1.57 -6.70 -13.43
C CYS A 220 0.39 -7.27 -12.63
N PRO A 221 -0.69 -6.48 -12.39
CA PRO A 221 -1.79 -6.90 -11.53
C PRO A 221 -2.40 -8.24 -11.96
N PHE A 222 -2.69 -9.10 -10.99
CA PHE A 222 -3.19 -10.47 -11.20
C PHE A 222 -2.20 -11.42 -11.90
N GLN A 223 -0.94 -11.02 -12.06
CA GLN A 223 0.09 -11.85 -12.68
C GLN A 223 1.29 -12.03 -11.73
N ASN A 224 2.16 -11.03 -11.63
CA ASN A 224 3.36 -11.10 -10.79
C ASN A 224 3.89 -9.71 -10.44
N VAL A 225 4.83 -9.70 -9.49
CA VAL A 225 5.66 -8.56 -9.14
C VAL A 225 7.10 -8.94 -9.40
N SER A 226 7.87 -8.05 -10.02
CA SER A 226 9.30 -8.27 -10.23
C SER A 226 10.13 -7.02 -9.97
N GLN A 227 11.39 -7.25 -9.59
CA GLN A 227 12.40 -6.22 -9.40
C GLN A 227 13.45 -6.35 -10.49
N THR A 228 13.78 -5.22 -11.13
CA THR A 228 14.80 -5.15 -12.17
C THR A 228 15.80 -4.03 -11.89
N GLU A 229 16.99 -4.16 -12.46
CA GLU A 229 18.07 -3.18 -12.28
C GLU A 229 18.69 -2.77 -13.62
N PRO A 230 17.94 -2.08 -14.49
CA PRO A 230 18.42 -1.72 -15.82
C PRO A 230 19.63 -0.79 -15.79
N LEU A 231 19.85 -0.07 -14.69
CA LEU A 231 20.96 0.85 -14.50
C LEU A 231 22.16 0.23 -13.77
N TYR A 232 22.12 -1.07 -13.45
CA TYR A 232 23.18 -1.73 -12.66
C TYR A 232 24.59 -1.57 -13.26
N PRO A 233 24.84 -1.79 -14.56
CA PRO A 233 26.17 -1.60 -15.15
C PRO A 233 26.73 -0.18 -14.94
N LYS A 234 25.88 0.83 -15.13
CA LYS A 234 26.26 2.25 -14.96
C LYS A 234 26.53 2.58 -13.51
N TRP A 235 25.69 2.07 -12.61
CA TRP A 235 25.86 2.23 -11.17
C TRP A 235 27.16 1.59 -10.68
N THR A 236 27.49 0.38 -11.10
CA THR A 236 28.70 -0.34 -10.68
C THR A 236 29.97 0.44 -11.06
N LYS A 237 30.02 0.99 -12.28
CA LYS A 237 31.14 1.86 -12.71
C LYS A 237 31.26 3.11 -11.84
N ALA A 238 30.14 3.79 -11.56
CA ALA A 238 30.13 5.02 -10.76
C ALA A 238 30.50 4.78 -9.29
N GLU A 239 29.99 3.71 -8.68
CA GLU A 239 30.26 3.36 -7.27
C GLU A 239 31.74 3.02 -7.07
N ARG A 240 32.35 2.26 -8.00
CA ARG A 240 33.79 1.95 -7.95
C ARG A 240 34.68 3.17 -8.10
N GLN A 241 34.37 4.06 -9.07
CA GLN A 241 35.07 5.33 -9.25
C GLN A 241 35.05 6.16 -7.96
N THR A 242 33.89 6.18 -7.28
CA THR A 242 33.72 6.92 -6.04
C THR A 242 34.46 6.30 -4.86
N LYS A 243 34.55 4.96 -4.78
CA LYS A 243 35.23 4.23 -3.69
C LYS A 243 36.75 4.13 -3.84
N VAL A 244 37.28 4.00 -5.06
CA VAL A 244 38.70 3.66 -5.33
C VAL A 244 39.44 4.76 -6.11
N GLY A 245 38.73 5.75 -6.66
CA GLY A 245 39.29 6.79 -7.53
C GLY A 245 39.55 6.31 -8.97
N ASP A 246 40.05 7.19 -9.83
CA ASP A 246 40.20 7.00 -11.30
C ASP A 246 41.12 5.84 -11.75
N LYS A 247 41.77 5.13 -10.81
CA LYS A 247 42.78 4.10 -11.14
C LYS A 247 42.20 2.68 -11.35
N ALA A 248 40.89 2.49 -11.25
CA ALA A 248 40.24 1.18 -11.37
C ALA A 248 39.29 1.13 -12.58
N ALA A 249 39.81 1.43 -13.77
CA ALA A 249 39.08 1.31 -15.03
C ALA A 249 39.50 0.05 -15.82
N ASP A 250 39.81 -1.06 -15.14
CA ASP A 250 39.82 -2.36 -15.81
C ASP A 250 38.37 -2.82 -15.94
N GLU A 251 37.90 -2.90 -17.19
CA GLU A 251 36.54 -3.33 -17.53
C GLU A 251 36.46 -4.85 -17.43
N ASN A 252 35.89 -5.36 -16.33
CA ASN A 252 35.45 -6.76 -16.29
C ASN A 252 34.16 -6.88 -17.12
N GLU A 253 34.06 -7.90 -17.98
CA GLU A 253 32.87 -8.19 -18.80
C GLU A 253 31.58 -8.29 -17.95
N GLU A 254 31.67 -8.83 -16.73
CA GLU A 254 30.57 -8.92 -15.75
C GLU A 254 29.96 -7.55 -15.37
N ASP A 255 30.69 -6.44 -15.52
CA ASP A 255 30.19 -5.11 -15.17
C ASP A 255 29.29 -4.49 -16.25
N THR A 256 29.12 -5.17 -17.39
CA THR A 256 28.27 -4.69 -18.50
C THR A 256 26.92 -5.40 -18.59
N GLU A 257 26.75 -6.52 -17.89
CA GLU A 257 25.52 -7.32 -17.95
C GLU A 257 24.45 -6.77 -17.02
N VAL A 258 23.23 -6.66 -17.54
CA VAL A 258 22.06 -6.28 -16.73
C VAL A 258 21.59 -7.53 -15.99
N PRO A 259 21.49 -7.50 -14.64
CA PRO A 259 20.99 -8.64 -13.89
C PRO A 259 19.60 -9.05 -14.34
N ARG A 260 19.34 -10.36 -14.35
CA ARG A 260 17.99 -10.88 -14.65
C ARG A 260 16.97 -10.34 -13.64
N PRO A 261 15.69 -10.14 -14.06
CA PRO A 261 14.61 -9.81 -13.14
C PRO A 261 14.49 -10.83 -12.01
N ILE A 262 14.19 -10.34 -10.80
CA ILE A 262 13.90 -11.16 -9.62
C ILE A 262 12.39 -11.15 -9.40
N GLY A 263 11.77 -12.33 -9.34
CA GLY A 263 10.36 -12.45 -8.97
C GLY A 263 10.12 -12.17 -7.49
N LEU A 264 9.30 -11.17 -7.17
CA LEU A 264 8.92 -10.80 -5.79
C LEU A 264 7.60 -11.43 -5.34
N GLY A 265 6.90 -12.11 -6.25
CA GLY A 265 5.68 -12.83 -5.97
C GLY A 265 4.81 -13.00 -7.21
N ILE A 266 3.87 -13.92 -7.13
CA ILE A 266 2.87 -14.28 -8.14
C ILE A 266 1.51 -14.05 -7.51
N TRP A 267 0.55 -13.57 -8.29
CA TRP A 267 -0.82 -13.37 -7.82
C TRP A 267 -1.35 -14.63 -7.12
N ASN A 268 -1.76 -14.48 -5.87
CA ASN A 268 -2.29 -15.56 -5.05
C ASN A 268 -3.79 -15.41 -4.80
N GLU A 269 -4.16 -14.34 -4.08
CA GLU A 269 -5.53 -14.13 -3.62
C GLU A 269 -5.78 -12.68 -3.15
N TRP A 270 -7.06 -12.36 -2.96
CA TRP A 270 -7.49 -11.16 -2.25
C TRP A 270 -7.37 -11.38 -0.73
N GLN A 271 -6.85 -10.37 -0.02
CA GLN A 271 -6.82 -10.33 1.45
C GLN A 271 -7.92 -9.42 2.02
N GLU A 272 -7.99 -9.36 3.34
CA GLU A 272 -8.86 -8.44 4.05
C GLU A 272 -8.58 -6.98 3.66
N SER A 273 -9.66 -6.22 3.45
CA SER A 273 -9.57 -4.81 3.03
C SER A 273 -9.20 -3.92 4.21
N ILE A 274 -8.39 -2.88 3.96
CA ILE A 274 -8.04 -1.87 4.96
C ILE A 274 -8.81 -0.59 4.64
N GLY A 275 -9.81 -0.25 5.45
CA GLY A 275 -10.72 0.86 5.15
C GLY A 275 -11.38 0.68 3.78
N PHE A 276 -11.15 1.62 2.85
CA PHE A 276 -11.65 1.53 1.47
C PHE A 276 -10.68 0.81 0.52
N ALA A 277 -9.45 0.55 0.92
CA ALA A 277 -8.44 -0.07 0.08
C ALA A 277 -8.62 -1.58 -0.04
N ARG A 278 -8.37 -2.12 -1.23
CA ARG A 278 -8.42 -3.56 -1.52
C ARG A 278 -7.02 -4.13 -1.52
N VAL A 279 -6.82 -5.25 -0.84
CA VAL A 279 -5.48 -5.80 -0.63
C VAL A 279 -5.31 -7.08 -1.45
N GLN A 280 -4.22 -7.15 -2.20
CA GLN A 280 -3.80 -8.32 -2.96
C GLN A 280 -2.57 -8.96 -2.33
N SER A 281 -2.54 -10.28 -2.31
CA SER A 281 -1.37 -11.07 -1.93
C SER A 281 -0.67 -11.63 -3.15
N TYR A 282 0.64 -11.45 -3.21
CA TYR A 282 1.54 -12.07 -4.18
C TYR A 282 2.59 -12.90 -3.43
N ASN A 283 2.60 -14.20 -3.64
CA ASN A 283 3.49 -15.14 -2.93
C ASN A 283 4.31 -15.99 -3.93
N HIS A 284 5.07 -16.98 -3.45
CA HIS A 284 5.89 -17.83 -4.32
C HIS A 284 6.87 -17.06 -5.20
N GLY A 285 7.42 -15.96 -4.65
CA GLY A 285 8.54 -15.25 -5.25
C GLY A 285 9.83 -16.05 -5.14
N GLU A 286 10.89 -15.54 -5.76
CA GLU A 286 12.17 -16.22 -5.76
C GLU A 286 12.78 -16.31 -4.34
N PRO A 287 13.48 -17.42 -4.03
CA PRO A 287 14.10 -17.62 -2.72
C PRO A 287 15.01 -16.45 -2.30
N CYS A 288 14.80 -15.97 -1.08
CA CYS A 288 15.61 -14.97 -0.41
C CYS A 288 16.86 -15.59 0.24
N ALA A 289 17.81 -14.75 0.65
CA ALA A 289 19.07 -15.20 1.26
C ALA A 289 18.88 -15.98 2.58
N ASN A 290 17.80 -15.71 3.33
CA ASN A 290 17.44 -16.42 4.55
C ASN A 290 16.60 -17.69 4.30
N GLY A 291 16.38 -18.07 3.04
CA GLY A 291 15.63 -19.26 2.65
C GLY A 291 14.11 -19.08 2.57
N GLN A 292 13.56 -17.92 2.94
CA GLN A 292 12.13 -17.65 2.75
C GLN A 292 11.83 -17.25 1.29
N GLU A 293 10.61 -17.50 0.83
CA GLU A 293 10.16 -17.00 -0.47
C GLU A 293 9.84 -15.50 -0.37
N ARG A 294 10.27 -14.72 -1.36
CA ARG A 294 9.83 -13.32 -1.49
C ARG A 294 8.32 -13.27 -1.68
N HIS A 295 7.69 -12.29 -1.05
CA HIS A 295 6.27 -12.03 -1.22
C HIS A 295 6.00 -10.54 -1.18
N THR A 296 4.91 -10.14 -1.83
CA THR A 296 4.50 -8.75 -1.97
C THR A 296 3.03 -8.60 -1.61
N ARG A 297 2.74 -7.61 -0.79
CA ARG A 297 1.39 -7.14 -0.50
C ARG A 297 1.11 -5.90 -1.33
N VAL A 298 0.02 -5.88 -2.09
CA VAL A 298 -0.35 -4.72 -2.91
C VAL A 298 -1.65 -4.13 -2.38
N GLU A 299 -1.61 -2.88 -1.95
CA GLU A 299 -2.76 -2.12 -1.51
C GLU A 299 -3.30 -1.27 -2.66
N LEU A 300 -4.52 -1.55 -3.10
CA LEU A 300 -5.22 -0.86 -4.16
C LEU A 300 -6.15 0.19 -3.56
N SER A 301 -5.81 1.47 -3.74
CA SER A 301 -6.62 2.61 -3.30
C SER A 301 -7.28 3.31 -4.47
N CYS A 302 -8.34 4.09 -4.19
CA CYS A 302 -9.00 4.87 -5.23
C CYS A 302 -8.06 5.94 -5.79
N GLY A 303 -7.95 5.98 -7.11
CA GLY A 303 -7.31 7.04 -7.88
C GLY A 303 -7.97 7.25 -9.22
N ASP A 304 -7.66 8.35 -9.91
CA ASP A 304 -8.20 8.62 -11.25
C ASP A 304 -7.35 8.01 -12.38
N GLN A 305 -6.20 7.44 -12.05
CA GLN A 305 -5.27 6.77 -12.96
C GLN A 305 -4.76 5.46 -12.34
N ASN A 306 -4.33 4.53 -13.21
CA ASN A 306 -3.64 3.31 -12.78
C ASN A 306 -2.16 3.64 -12.63
N ARG A 307 -1.63 3.60 -11.40
CA ARG A 307 -0.21 3.84 -11.15
C ARG A 307 0.22 3.30 -9.80
N VAL A 308 1.48 2.88 -9.71
CA VAL A 308 2.15 2.65 -8.44
C VAL A 308 2.43 4.02 -7.80
N VAL A 309 2.10 4.15 -6.52
CA VAL A 309 2.30 5.36 -5.72
C VAL A 309 3.56 5.26 -4.87
N SER A 310 3.78 4.10 -4.23
CA SER A 310 4.98 3.84 -3.44
C SER A 310 5.29 2.34 -3.39
N VAL A 311 6.56 2.03 -3.12
CA VAL A 311 7.05 0.66 -2.91
C VAL A 311 8.01 0.68 -1.73
N GLU A 312 7.75 -0.16 -0.73
CA GLU A 312 8.51 -0.24 0.51
C GLU A 312 8.87 -1.70 0.81
N GLU A 313 10.07 -1.96 1.33
CA GLU A 313 10.48 -3.24 1.88
C GLU A 313 10.45 -3.14 3.42
N ARG A 314 9.30 -3.49 4.02
CA ARG A 314 9.09 -3.33 5.48
C ARG A 314 9.99 -4.27 6.29
N GLU A 315 10.10 -5.50 5.81
CA GLU A 315 11.01 -6.50 6.35
C GLU A 315 11.77 -7.15 5.19
N MET A 316 12.90 -7.79 5.50
CA MET A 316 13.71 -8.46 4.48
C MET A 316 12.85 -9.38 3.62
N CYS A 317 12.83 -9.13 2.31
CA CYS A 317 12.06 -9.91 1.33
C CYS A 317 10.53 -9.88 1.50
N GLN A 318 10.00 -8.91 2.27
CA GLN A 318 8.58 -8.59 2.36
C GLN A 318 8.33 -7.19 1.81
N TYR A 319 7.58 -7.12 0.71
CA TYR A 319 7.35 -5.86 -0.01
C TYR A 319 5.92 -5.40 0.16
N GLU A 320 5.72 -4.09 0.26
CA GLU A 320 4.42 -3.43 0.23
C GLU A 320 4.39 -2.43 -0.92
N ILE A 321 3.39 -2.55 -1.79
CA ILE A 321 3.18 -1.64 -2.91
C ILE A 321 1.84 -0.95 -2.72
N ARG A 322 1.84 0.38 -2.73
CA ARG A 322 0.60 1.17 -2.82
C ARG A 322 0.33 1.49 -4.27
N PHE A 323 -0.88 1.19 -4.73
CA PHE A 323 -1.29 1.36 -6.11
C PHE A 323 -2.64 2.06 -6.19
N GLU A 324 -2.70 3.12 -6.98
CA GLU A 324 -3.94 3.85 -7.24
C GLU A 324 -4.61 3.28 -8.49
N THR A 325 -5.93 3.12 -8.44
CA THR A 325 -6.72 2.74 -9.61
C THR A 325 -8.17 3.22 -9.54
N PRO A 326 -8.79 3.61 -10.67
CA PRO A 326 -10.23 3.83 -10.74
C PRO A 326 -11.04 2.61 -10.32
N ALA A 327 -10.51 1.40 -10.52
CA ALA A 327 -11.19 0.15 -10.15
C ALA A 327 -11.43 0.01 -8.64
N ALA A 328 -10.73 0.78 -7.79
CA ALA A 328 -10.90 0.75 -6.33
C ALA A 328 -11.88 1.82 -5.82
N CYS A 329 -12.24 2.82 -6.63
CA CYS A 329 -13.12 3.90 -6.19
C CYS A 329 -14.53 3.43 -5.86
N THR A 330 -15.08 3.87 -4.72
CA THR A 330 -16.44 3.47 -4.27
C THR A 330 -17.28 4.68 -3.91
N ARG A 331 -18.61 4.52 -3.96
CA ARG A 331 -19.55 5.54 -3.47
C ARG A 331 -19.47 5.74 -1.95
N ALA A 332 -19.07 4.70 -1.21
CA ALA A 332 -18.91 4.79 0.24
C ALA A 332 -17.76 5.74 0.62
N GLU A 333 -16.63 5.67 -0.09
CA GLU A 333 -15.51 6.60 0.11
C GLU A 333 -15.90 8.04 -0.25
N GLU A 334 -16.66 8.25 -1.33
CA GLU A 334 -17.17 9.58 -1.68
C GLU A 334 -18.10 10.14 -0.60
N GLY A 335 -19.03 9.33 -0.09
CA GLY A 335 -19.93 9.74 0.99
C GLY A 335 -19.17 10.14 2.26
N ALA A 336 -18.20 9.31 2.69
CA ALA A 336 -17.37 9.61 3.85
C ALA A 336 -16.61 10.95 3.70
N LEU A 337 -16.03 11.21 2.51
CA LEU A 337 -15.36 12.49 2.24
C LEU A 337 -16.33 13.68 2.26
N GLN A 338 -17.55 13.52 1.74
CA GLN A 338 -18.57 14.57 1.78
C GLN A 338 -19.01 14.90 3.21
N ASP A 339 -19.14 13.87 4.06
CA ASP A 339 -19.46 14.03 5.47
C ASP A 339 -18.32 14.75 6.21
N ASP A 340 -17.07 14.37 5.98
CA ASP A 340 -15.90 15.05 6.57
C ASP A 340 -15.77 16.51 6.13
N ILE A 341 -15.99 16.80 4.84
CA ILE A 341 -16.04 18.17 4.33
C ILE A 341 -17.13 18.98 5.03
N SER A 342 -18.29 18.37 5.25
CA SER A 342 -19.42 19.02 5.91
C SER A 342 -19.10 19.31 7.38
N ARG A 343 -18.44 18.37 8.08
CA ARG A 343 -17.97 18.54 9.46
C ARG A 343 -16.97 19.69 9.59
N VAL A 344 -15.90 19.70 8.78
CA VAL A 344 -14.87 20.76 8.83
C VAL A 344 -15.45 22.15 8.55
N LYS A 345 -16.46 22.26 7.66
CA LYS A 345 -17.16 23.53 7.41
C LYS A 345 -17.95 24.07 8.60
N THR A 346 -18.22 23.26 9.62
CA THR A 346 -18.95 23.70 10.82
C THR A 346 -18.04 24.29 11.90
N PHE A 347 -16.74 23.97 11.93
CA PHE A 347 -15.82 24.42 12.98
C PHE A 347 -15.74 25.96 13.11
N PRO A 348 -15.60 26.74 12.02
CA PRO A 348 -15.56 28.21 12.12
C PRO A 348 -16.84 28.84 12.71
N LYS A 349 -17.97 28.12 12.64
CA LYS A 349 -19.24 28.59 13.20
C LYS A 349 -19.35 28.31 14.69
N LYS A 350 -18.71 27.26 15.19
CA LYS A 350 -18.73 26.90 16.62
C LYS A 350 -17.88 27.86 17.45
N GLU A 351 -16.72 28.28 16.96
CA GLU A 351 -15.89 29.30 17.61
C GLU A 351 -16.66 30.61 17.87
N ASN A 352 -17.43 31.07 16.89
CA ASN A 352 -18.18 32.33 17.01
C ASN A 352 -19.33 32.28 18.04
N VAL A 353 -19.73 31.10 18.51
CA VAL A 353 -20.78 30.94 19.54
C VAL A 353 -20.18 30.89 20.95
N GLY A 354 -18.88 30.61 21.11
CA GLY A 354 -18.19 30.61 22.41
C GLY A 354 -17.78 32.00 22.94
N GLY A 355 -18.11 33.07 22.22
CA GLY A 355 -17.63 34.43 22.47
C GLY A 355 -18.68 35.46 22.92
N GLN A 356 -19.73 35.06 23.64
CA GLN A 356 -20.59 36.00 24.37
C GLN A 356 -20.76 35.56 25.83
N PRO A 357 -20.11 36.22 26.81
CA PRO A 357 -20.61 36.18 28.17
C PRO A 357 -21.89 37.02 28.22
N GLU A 358 -23.02 36.38 28.49
CA GLU A 358 -24.25 37.08 28.85
C GLU A 358 -23.95 37.99 30.05
N GLY A 359 -24.13 39.29 29.86
CA GLY A 359 -24.00 40.28 30.92
C GLY A 359 -25.07 40.04 31.97
N HIS A 360 -24.67 39.52 33.13
CA HIS A 360 -25.42 39.70 34.36
C HIS A 360 -25.25 41.15 34.82
N GLU A 361 -26.22 42.01 34.47
CA GLU A 361 -26.57 43.17 35.28
C GLU A 361 -27.24 42.67 36.56
N GLU A 362 -26.59 42.84 37.71
CA GLU A 362 -27.27 42.85 39.01
C GLU A 362 -27.03 44.19 39.71
N LEU A 363 -28.16 44.80 40.07
CA LEU A 363 -28.36 45.96 40.93
C LEU A 363 -28.29 45.57 42.41
#